data_AF-A0A7C9JBG4-F1
#
_entry.id   AF-A0A7C9JBG4-F1
#
_cell.length_a   1.000
_cell.length_b   1.000
_cell.length_c   1.000
_cell.angle_alpha   90.00
_cell.angle_beta   90.00
_cell.angle_gamma   90.00
#
_symmetry.space_group_name_H-M   'P 1'
#
loop_
_entity.id
_entity.type
_entity.pdbx_description
1 polymer ?
#
loop_
_entity_poly.entity_id
_entity_poly.type
_entity_poly.pdbx_seq_one_letter_code
_entity_poly.pdbx_strand_id
1 'polypeptide(L)'
;MPASPPTSATPAIRPVAASSTRDNRSSWDPRPTSPVCVFRPTTLRVWHVTPTEPGALFTILRVLSPGAARVRRVTERWSRDQVLALAPDAASQKAAGGVSAPRKWSATGVLGSALWGECAGSGSKPYQACVDLSEPAYRCSCPSRKFPCKHALGLLLLWSADGVPPAAEMAPWAAEWFAQRAARAEKAAEKKAEPSAAKPDEGRARQREERVTAGLAELERWLSDQVASGLSDARQTGLAEWSDLAKRLVDAQAPGLAGTFSGLTRVFRDENWPGRLLGEYAMVHLLAVAHRRAAELPGDLRETVRQRVGYQVAKETVLALPPIRDEWQVIALRDEERDRLLSRRVWLHGRATGRVALVLSFAPPGQPLDASLVLGTRVDADVSYYPGAAPLRALIADRYGAAVPARAPASGVTVEGVPRVIADVLTRDPWTESWPLMITGARVGRDGGEWRLLGDSGQGLRLHPSAGDPWKLVAVSGGRPVTVAVEWTPDGLRPLTTWDENDEVVVL
;
A
#
# COMPACT_ATOMS: atom_id res chain seq x y z
N MET A 1 77.49 -25.47 -40.78
CA MET A 1 76.39 -25.93 -41.66
C MET A 1 75.22 -24.96 -41.50
N PRO A 2 74.58 -24.52 -42.61
CA PRO A 2 74.93 -23.22 -43.15
C PRO A 2 73.76 -22.21 -43.20
N ALA A 3 74.16 -20.98 -43.57
CA ALA A 3 73.46 -20.07 -44.48
C ALA A 3 72.36 -19.14 -43.94
N SER A 4 72.74 -17.86 -43.83
CA SER A 4 71.95 -16.75 -44.36
C SER A 4 72.92 -15.79 -45.04
N PRO A 5 72.74 -15.51 -46.34
CA PRO A 5 72.24 -14.18 -46.76
C PRO A 5 71.43 -14.29 -48.11
N PRO A 6 71.18 -13.23 -48.92
CA PRO A 6 70.83 -11.81 -48.68
C PRO A 6 69.63 -11.31 -49.56
N THR A 7 69.34 -9.99 -49.44
CA THR A 7 68.96 -9.02 -50.52
C THR A 7 67.64 -9.13 -51.32
N SER A 8 66.81 -8.09 -51.12
CA SER A 8 66.18 -7.15 -52.10
C SER A 8 65.80 -7.61 -53.52
N ALA A 9 64.55 -7.30 -53.93
CA ALA A 9 64.25 -6.42 -55.08
C ALA A 9 62.73 -6.30 -55.34
N THR A 10 62.27 -5.06 -55.55
CA THR A 10 60.97 -4.68 -56.14
C THR A 10 61.09 -4.64 -57.68
N PRO A 11 59.98 -4.70 -58.45
CA PRO A 11 59.57 -3.52 -59.24
C PRO A 11 58.03 -3.32 -59.30
N ALA A 12 57.52 -2.09 -59.12
CA ALA A 12 57.05 -1.11 -60.15
C ALA A 12 55.69 -1.49 -60.78
N ILE A 13 54.64 -0.66 -60.94
CA ILE A 13 54.45 0.70 -61.51
C ILE A 13 53.04 1.18 -61.03
N ARG A 14 52.83 2.27 -60.24
CA ARG A 14 52.57 3.72 -60.54
C ARG A 14 51.32 4.07 -61.40
N PRO A 15 50.70 5.29 -61.29
CA PRO A 15 50.18 6.07 -60.14
C PRO A 15 48.80 6.75 -60.46
N VAL A 16 48.27 7.61 -59.58
CA VAL A 16 47.87 9.04 -59.86
C VAL A 16 47.27 9.72 -58.59
N ALA A 17 47.89 10.87 -58.25
CA ALA A 17 47.48 12.07 -57.49
C ALA A 17 46.47 11.95 -56.32
N ALA A 18 46.71 12.34 -55.05
CA ALA A 18 47.49 13.40 -54.40
C ALA A 18 47.04 14.86 -54.65
N SER A 19 46.38 15.44 -53.65
CA SER A 19 46.61 16.79 -53.10
C SER A 19 46.02 16.81 -51.68
N SER A 20 46.82 16.79 -50.59
CA SER A 20 47.60 17.88 -49.97
C SER A 20 46.68 19.00 -49.45
N THR A 21 46.74 19.54 -48.22
CA THR A 21 47.76 19.60 -47.16
C THR A 21 47.07 20.32 -45.98
N ARG A 22 47.11 19.77 -44.76
CA ARG A 22 47.90 20.19 -43.57
C ARG A 22 47.59 21.54 -42.91
N ASP A 23 47.58 21.45 -41.57
CA ASP A 23 47.92 22.45 -40.54
C ASP A 23 46.87 23.53 -40.23
N ASN A 24 46.65 23.97 -38.99
CA ASN A 24 47.10 23.61 -37.64
C ASN A 24 46.21 24.40 -36.64
N ARG A 25 46.07 23.94 -35.38
CA ARG A 25 45.73 24.69 -34.13
C ARG A 25 44.90 25.99 -34.21
N SER A 26 43.80 26.05 -33.43
CA SER A 26 43.67 26.87 -32.21
C SER A 26 42.22 27.30 -31.88
N SER A 27 41.94 27.34 -30.57
CA SER A 27 40.97 28.17 -29.81
C SER A 27 39.51 28.23 -30.26
N TRP A 28 38.60 27.62 -29.48
CA TRP A 28 37.23 28.14 -29.29
C TRP A 28 36.71 27.83 -27.88
N ASP A 29 36.41 28.90 -27.15
CA ASP A 29 35.58 29.03 -25.94
C ASP A 29 34.65 30.25 -26.21
N PRO A 30 33.61 30.57 -25.43
CA PRO A 30 32.30 29.92 -25.27
C PRO A 30 31.09 30.81 -25.72
N ARG A 31 29.89 30.18 -25.78
CA ARG A 31 28.50 30.74 -25.81
C ARG A 31 28.00 31.46 -27.09
N PRO A 32 26.69 31.29 -27.40
CA PRO A 32 25.64 32.28 -27.06
C PRO A 32 24.35 31.62 -26.49
N THR A 33 23.82 32.02 -25.32
CA THR A 33 22.77 33.04 -25.06
C THR A 33 21.42 32.84 -25.76
N SER A 34 20.43 32.30 -25.02
CA SER A 34 18.99 32.73 -25.00
C SER A 34 18.20 31.88 -23.99
N PRO A 35 17.09 32.39 -23.41
CA PRO A 35 17.06 32.65 -21.97
C PRO A 35 16.28 31.60 -21.15
N VAL A 36 16.83 31.30 -19.97
CA VAL A 36 16.15 30.64 -18.87
C VAL A 36 15.12 31.64 -18.30
N CYS A 37 13.83 31.31 -18.38
CA CYS A 37 12.79 32.00 -17.64
C CYS A 37 12.99 31.74 -16.14
N VAL A 38 13.67 32.67 -15.48
CA VAL A 38 13.72 32.77 -14.02
C VAL A 38 12.37 33.33 -13.56
N PHE A 39 11.47 32.46 -13.10
CA PHE A 39 10.31 32.91 -12.33
C PHE A 39 10.79 33.42 -10.97
N ARG A 40 10.90 34.74 -10.84
CA ARG A 40 10.92 35.40 -9.53
C ARG A 40 9.51 35.32 -8.93
N PRO A 41 9.36 35.15 -7.60
CA PRO A 41 8.06 35.22 -6.95
C PRO A 41 7.59 36.68 -6.95
N THR A 42 6.57 36.97 -7.75
CA THR A 42 5.83 38.23 -7.66
C THR A 42 4.85 38.13 -6.51
N THR A 43 4.92 39.12 -5.62
CA THR A 43 4.01 39.37 -4.50
C THR A 43 2.55 39.27 -4.94
N LEU A 44 1.85 38.24 -4.49
CA LEU A 44 0.40 38.13 -4.65
C LEU A 44 -0.28 39.02 -3.60
N ARG A 45 -0.86 40.11 -4.09
CA ARG A 45 -1.80 40.94 -3.32
C ARG A 45 -3.05 40.12 -3.02
N VAL A 46 -3.34 39.99 -1.73
CA VAL A 46 -4.60 39.44 -1.21
C VAL A 46 -5.72 40.41 -1.58
N TRP A 47 -6.67 39.96 -2.40
CA TRP A 47 -7.95 40.63 -2.54
C TRP A 47 -8.89 40.09 -1.48
N HIS A 48 -9.17 40.91 -0.47
CA HIS A 48 -10.29 40.68 0.43
C HIS A 48 -11.59 40.89 -0.34
N VAL A 49 -12.34 39.81 -0.54
CA VAL A 49 -13.75 39.89 -0.94
C VAL A 49 -14.57 39.63 0.32
N THR A 50 -15.22 40.67 0.82
CA THR A 50 -16.24 40.61 1.87
C THR A 50 -17.55 40.06 1.27
N PRO A 51 -18.28 39.15 1.94
CA PRO A 51 -19.62 38.78 1.50
C PRO A 51 -20.64 39.78 2.05
N THR A 52 -21.43 40.37 1.15
CA THR A 52 -22.71 41.03 1.45
C THR A 52 -23.84 40.02 1.30
N GLU A 53 -24.65 39.87 2.35
CA GLU A 53 -25.87 39.04 2.48
C GLU A 53 -27.07 39.55 1.62
N PRO A 54 -28.33 39.08 1.81
CA PRO A 54 -28.88 37.73 1.59
C PRO A 54 -30.14 37.77 0.68
N GLY A 55 -30.55 36.64 0.08
CA GLY A 55 -31.77 36.57 -0.74
C GLY A 55 -32.37 35.18 -0.78
N ALA A 56 -33.51 35.03 -0.11
CA ALA A 56 -34.27 33.81 0.12
C ALA A 56 -34.78 33.12 -1.16
N LEU A 57 -34.93 31.80 -1.09
CA LEU A 57 -36.11 31.03 -1.53
C LEU A 57 -35.93 29.56 -1.08
N PHE A 58 -36.34 29.26 0.15
CA PHE A 58 -36.47 27.89 0.65
C PHE A 58 -37.83 27.33 0.22
N THR A 59 -37.83 26.44 -0.77
CA THR A 59 -38.99 25.58 -1.07
C THR A 59 -38.95 24.39 -0.12
N ILE A 60 -39.85 24.39 0.87
CA ILE A 60 -40.07 23.28 1.79
C ILE A 60 -40.83 22.19 1.03
N LEU A 61 -40.12 21.16 0.55
CA LEU A 61 -40.76 19.92 0.11
C LEU A 61 -41.00 19.05 1.35
N ARG A 62 -42.25 19.05 1.81
CA ARG A 62 -42.76 18.23 2.92
C ARG A 62 -42.82 16.77 2.46
N VAL A 63 -41.75 15.99 2.70
CA VAL A 63 -41.79 14.53 2.50
C VAL A 63 -42.52 13.90 3.68
N LEU A 64 -43.68 13.32 3.38
CA LEU A 64 -44.47 12.50 4.30
C LEU A 64 -43.62 11.30 4.75
N SER A 65 -43.38 11.18 6.06
CA SER A 65 -42.81 9.97 6.67
C SER A 65 -43.74 8.78 6.48
N PRO A 66 -43.29 7.65 5.90
CA PRO A 66 -43.93 6.37 6.14
C PRO A 66 -43.60 5.92 7.57
N GLY A 67 -44.63 5.50 8.30
CA GLY A 67 -44.55 5.05 9.68
C GLY A 67 -43.49 3.97 9.92
N ALA A 68 -43.06 3.88 11.17
CA ALA A 68 -42.07 2.95 11.69
C ALA A 68 -42.41 1.49 11.38
N ALA A 69 -42.02 1.01 10.20
CA ALA A 69 -41.79 -0.40 9.97
C ALA A 69 -40.52 -0.79 10.75
N ARG A 70 -40.62 -1.80 11.62
CA ARG A 70 -39.44 -2.48 12.16
C ARG A 70 -38.61 -2.99 10.98
N VAL A 71 -37.60 -2.22 10.57
CA VAL A 71 -36.56 -2.70 9.68
C VAL A 71 -35.78 -3.74 10.47
N ARG A 72 -36.10 -5.03 10.26
CA ARG A 72 -35.14 -6.10 10.55
C ARG A 72 -33.88 -5.71 9.79
N ARG A 73 -32.77 -5.41 10.50
CA ARG A 73 -31.45 -5.29 9.88
C ARG A 73 -31.17 -6.63 9.19
N VAL A 74 -31.46 -6.70 7.90
CA VAL A 74 -30.87 -7.73 7.05
C VAL A 74 -29.41 -7.31 6.97
N THR A 75 -28.53 -8.09 7.59
CA THR A 75 -27.08 -7.94 7.38
C THR A 75 -26.87 -8.12 5.89
N GLU A 76 -26.62 -7.03 5.18
CA GLU A 76 -26.38 -7.03 3.74
C GLU A 76 -25.16 -7.95 3.49
N ARG A 77 -25.29 -8.85 2.52
CA ARG A 77 -24.38 -9.98 2.35
C ARG A 77 -23.07 -9.54 1.71
N TRP A 78 -21.99 -10.24 2.00
CA TRP A 78 -20.73 -10.01 1.29
C TRP A 78 -20.79 -10.68 -0.09
N SER A 79 -20.23 -10.04 -1.10
CA SER A 79 -20.04 -10.62 -2.43
C SER A 79 -19.04 -11.78 -2.39
N ARG A 80 -19.08 -12.62 -3.43
CA ARG A 80 -18.15 -13.74 -3.58
C ARG A 80 -16.69 -13.28 -3.52
N ASP A 81 -16.37 -12.18 -4.19
CA ASP A 81 -15.01 -11.66 -4.28
C ASP A 81 -14.51 -11.14 -2.92
N GLN A 82 -15.38 -10.50 -2.14
CA GLN A 82 -15.08 -10.11 -0.76
C GLN A 82 -14.71 -11.33 0.09
N VAL A 83 -15.46 -12.43 -0.02
CA VAL A 83 -15.17 -13.66 0.73
C VAL A 83 -13.85 -14.30 0.28
N LEU A 84 -13.58 -14.34 -1.02
CA LEU A 84 -12.36 -14.95 -1.55
C LEU A 84 -11.10 -14.14 -1.21
N ALA A 85 -11.21 -12.82 -1.07
CA ALA A 85 -10.12 -11.95 -0.63
C ALA A 85 -9.65 -12.24 0.82
N LEU A 86 -10.49 -12.89 1.64
CA LEU A 86 -10.13 -13.29 3.01
C LEU A 86 -9.25 -14.55 3.05
N ALA A 87 -9.20 -15.31 1.95
CA ALA A 87 -8.53 -16.60 1.94
C ALA A 87 -7.01 -16.46 2.14
N PRO A 88 -6.38 -17.36 2.92
CA PRO A 88 -4.95 -17.29 3.20
C PRO A 88 -4.08 -17.69 2.00
N ASP A 89 -4.64 -18.41 1.02
CA ASP A 89 -3.96 -18.78 -0.22
C ASP A 89 -4.95 -19.24 -1.31
N ALA A 90 -4.47 -19.30 -2.56
CA ALA A 90 -5.27 -19.72 -3.72
C ALA A 90 -5.81 -21.16 -3.62
N ALA A 91 -5.08 -22.07 -2.96
CA ALA A 91 -5.54 -23.43 -2.75
C ALA A 91 -6.77 -23.47 -1.81
N SER A 92 -6.78 -22.60 -0.80
CA SER A 92 -7.91 -22.43 0.14
C SER A 92 -9.12 -21.80 -0.55
N GLN A 93 -8.93 -20.83 -1.46
CA GLN A 93 -10.01 -20.28 -2.30
C GLN A 93 -10.68 -21.38 -3.13
N LYS A 94 -9.89 -22.18 -3.86
CA LYS A 94 -10.40 -23.28 -4.68
C LYS A 94 -11.13 -24.33 -3.84
N ALA A 95 -10.54 -24.72 -2.70
CA ALA A 95 -11.14 -25.70 -1.81
C ALA A 95 -12.44 -25.21 -1.17
N ALA A 96 -12.53 -23.93 -0.81
CA ALA A 96 -13.73 -23.30 -0.27
C ALA A 96 -14.91 -23.37 -1.26
N GLY A 97 -14.66 -23.09 -2.54
CA GLY A 97 -15.67 -23.24 -3.59
C GLY A 97 -16.25 -24.65 -3.64
N GLY A 98 -15.40 -25.67 -3.54
CA GLY A 98 -15.83 -27.08 -3.53
C GLY A 98 -16.67 -27.48 -2.32
N VAL A 99 -16.57 -26.79 -1.18
CA VAL A 99 -17.37 -27.07 0.03
C VAL A 99 -18.56 -26.14 0.21
N SER A 100 -18.70 -25.07 -0.59
CA SER A 100 -19.81 -24.10 -0.51
C SER A 100 -21.18 -24.60 -1.00
N ALA A 101 -21.28 -25.85 -1.47
CA ALA A 101 -22.53 -26.41 -1.98
C ALA A 101 -23.54 -26.69 -0.83
N PRO A 102 -24.82 -26.26 -0.92
CA PRO A 102 -25.80 -26.41 0.16
C PRO A 102 -25.92 -27.83 0.72
N ARG A 103 -25.87 -28.85 -0.15
CA ARG A 103 -25.93 -30.28 0.22
C ARG A 103 -24.85 -30.75 1.20
N LYS A 104 -23.75 -30.00 1.35
CA LYS A 104 -22.66 -30.32 2.27
C LYS A 104 -22.88 -29.73 3.66
N TRP A 105 -23.91 -28.93 3.84
CA TRP A 105 -24.15 -28.18 5.06
C TRP A 105 -25.47 -28.60 5.72
N SER A 106 -25.43 -28.71 7.04
CA SER A 106 -26.57 -28.92 7.92
C SER A 106 -26.51 -27.95 9.10
N ALA A 107 -27.62 -27.83 9.84
CA ALA A 107 -27.71 -26.98 11.03
C ALA A 107 -27.18 -25.55 10.79
N THR A 108 -27.44 -25.00 9.59
CA THR A 108 -26.99 -23.66 9.21
C THR A 108 -27.94 -22.60 9.74
N GLY A 109 -27.40 -21.44 10.07
CA GLY A 109 -28.21 -20.31 10.48
C GLY A 109 -27.43 -19.01 10.50
N VAL A 110 -28.16 -17.91 10.36
CA VAL A 110 -27.66 -16.55 10.60
C VAL A 110 -28.59 -15.84 11.58
N LEU A 111 -28.01 -15.21 12.60
CA LEU A 111 -28.72 -14.39 13.59
C LEU A 111 -27.84 -13.19 13.98
N GLY A 112 -28.25 -11.98 13.61
CA GLY A 112 -27.42 -10.78 13.82
C GLY A 112 -26.10 -10.84 13.04
N SER A 113 -24.97 -10.77 13.73
CA SER A 113 -23.63 -10.98 13.16
C SER A 113 -23.17 -12.44 13.23
N ALA A 114 -23.92 -13.33 13.89
CA ALA A 114 -23.52 -14.72 14.02
C ALA A 114 -23.93 -15.53 12.80
N LEU A 115 -22.96 -16.18 12.18
CA LEU A 115 -23.13 -17.12 11.07
C LEU A 115 -22.57 -18.48 11.48
N TRP A 116 -23.33 -19.56 11.31
CA TRP A 116 -22.87 -20.89 11.68
C TRP A 116 -23.39 -21.98 10.75
N GLY A 117 -22.72 -23.13 10.77
CA GLY A 117 -23.16 -24.33 10.07
C GLY A 117 -22.27 -25.54 10.34
N GLU A 118 -22.80 -26.72 10.01
CA GLU A 118 -22.09 -27.99 10.11
C GLU A 118 -21.78 -28.52 8.70
N CYS A 119 -20.49 -28.61 8.37
CA CYS A 119 -20.05 -29.10 7.06
C CYS A 119 -19.74 -30.60 7.13
N ALA A 120 -20.36 -31.39 6.26
CA ALA A 120 -20.01 -32.78 6.05
C ALA A 120 -18.53 -32.90 5.64
N GLY A 121 -17.77 -33.68 6.42
CA GLY A 121 -16.33 -33.86 6.27
C GLY A 121 -15.95 -35.31 5.99
N SER A 122 -14.64 -35.58 6.02
CA SER A 122 -14.08 -36.94 5.89
C SER A 122 -14.22 -37.79 7.15
N GLY A 123 -14.72 -37.23 8.25
CA GLY A 123 -14.92 -37.92 9.53
C GLY A 123 -16.39 -38.24 9.80
N SER A 124 -16.65 -38.98 10.89
CA SER A 124 -18.01 -39.38 11.30
C SER A 124 -18.85 -38.22 11.88
N LYS A 125 -18.20 -37.14 12.35
CA LYS A 125 -18.87 -35.93 12.83
C LYS A 125 -18.67 -34.78 11.84
N PRO A 126 -19.73 -34.03 11.48
CA PRO A 126 -19.59 -32.79 10.71
C PRO A 126 -18.67 -31.78 11.39
N TYR A 127 -17.97 -30.97 10.60
CA TYR A 127 -17.17 -29.86 11.11
C TYR A 127 -18.06 -28.66 11.40
N GLN A 128 -18.06 -28.23 12.65
CA GLN A 128 -18.78 -27.05 13.12
C GLN A 128 -17.98 -25.80 12.76
N ALA A 129 -18.56 -24.92 11.94
CA ALA A 129 -17.98 -23.64 11.57
C ALA A 129 -18.84 -22.49 12.10
N CYS A 130 -18.20 -21.49 12.71
CA CYS A 130 -18.79 -20.21 13.09
C CYS A 130 -18.00 -19.07 12.47
N VAL A 131 -18.71 -18.02 12.09
CA VAL A 131 -18.16 -16.73 11.70
C VAL A 131 -18.89 -15.62 12.46
N ASP A 132 -18.11 -14.73 13.04
CA ASP A 132 -18.60 -13.47 13.59
C ASP A 132 -18.43 -12.38 12.53
N LEU A 133 -19.54 -11.88 11.97
CA LEU A 133 -19.53 -10.93 10.86
C LEU A 133 -19.20 -9.49 11.30
N SER A 134 -19.24 -9.17 12.61
CA SER A 134 -18.98 -7.80 13.09
C SER A 134 -17.50 -7.46 13.09
N GLU A 135 -16.71 -8.37 13.68
CA GLU A 135 -15.27 -8.42 13.57
C GLU A 135 -14.93 -9.79 12.99
N PRO A 136 -14.80 -9.90 11.66
CA PRO A 136 -14.63 -11.14 10.92
C PRO A 136 -13.66 -12.09 11.62
N ALA A 137 -14.21 -12.99 12.42
CA ALA A 137 -13.49 -13.95 13.22
C ALA A 137 -14.08 -15.32 12.96
N TYR A 138 -13.22 -16.32 12.99
CA TYR A 138 -13.53 -17.61 12.41
C TYR A 138 -13.19 -18.70 13.41
N ARG A 139 -14.14 -19.62 13.63
CA ARG A 139 -13.88 -20.86 14.34
C ARG A 139 -14.35 -22.02 13.48
N CYS A 140 -13.52 -23.04 13.38
CA CYS A 140 -13.93 -24.30 12.79
C CYS A 140 -13.31 -25.46 13.58
N SER A 141 -14.06 -26.55 13.79
CA SER A 141 -13.54 -27.75 14.46
C SER A 141 -12.64 -28.63 13.58
N CYS A 142 -12.33 -28.23 12.34
CA CYS A 142 -11.46 -28.99 11.46
C CYS A 142 -9.97 -28.89 11.84
N PRO A 143 -9.14 -29.90 11.54
CA PRO A 143 -7.72 -29.93 11.94
C PRO A 143 -6.81 -28.98 11.11
N SER A 144 -7.39 -28.10 10.28
CA SER A 144 -6.62 -27.19 9.44
C SER A 144 -5.95 -26.11 10.28
N ARG A 145 -4.69 -25.79 9.98
CA ARG A 145 -3.96 -24.66 10.57
C ARG A 145 -4.16 -23.34 9.79
N LYS A 146 -4.92 -23.36 8.70
CA LYS A 146 -5.24 -22.18 7.89
C LYS A 146 -6.48 -21.49 8.44
N PHE A 147 -6.41 -20.18 8.66
CA PHE A 147 -7.54 -19.38 9.14
C PHE A 147 -7.68 -18.11 8.29
N PRO A 148 -8.85 -17.82 7.71
CA PRO A 148 -10.04 -18.68 7.62
C PRO A 148 -9.74 -20.01 6.90
N CYS A 149 -10.26 -21.13 7.42
CA CYS A 149 -10.11 -22.43 6.77
C CYS A 149 -11.12 -22.57 5.60
N LYS A 150 -10.97 -23.60 4.77
CA LYS A 150 -11.90 -23.85 3.65
C LYS A 150 -13.38 -23.97 4.08
N HIS A 151 -13.67 -24.43 5.30
CA HIS A 151 -15.05 -24.56 5.79
C HIS A 151 -15.62 -23.21 6.23
N ALA A 152 -14.83 -22.37 6.92
CA ALA A 152 -15.27 -21.01 7.26
C ALA A 152 -15.51 -20.18 5.99
N LEU A 153 -14.60 -20.25 5.02
CA LEU A 153 -14.79 -19.63 3.69
C LEU A 153 -15.97 -20.23 2.95
N GLY A 154 -16.15 -21.55 3.00
CA GLY A 154 -17.27 -22.25 2.38
C GLY A 154 -18.63 -21.83 2.93
N LEU A 155 -18.73 -21.64 4.26
CA LEU A 155 -19.92 -21.14 4.93
C LEU A 155 -20.24 -19.70 4.51
N LEU A 156 -19.21 -18.84 4.42
CA LEU A 156 -19.36 -17.48 3.94
C LEU A 156 -19.79 -17.43 2.47
N LEU A 157 -19.24 -18.29 1.62
CA LEU A 157 -19.64 -18.41 0.22
C LEU A 157 -21.10 -18.91 0.09
N LEU A 158 -21.49 -19.88 0.93
CA LEU A 158 -22.88 -20.36 0.99
C LEU A 158 -23.82 -19.23 1.43
N TRP A 159 -23.45 -18.47 2.46
CA TRP A 159 -24.22 -17.32 2.94
C TRP A 159 -24.31 -16.20 1.90
N SER A 160 -23.19 -15.88 1.24
CA SER A 160 -23.11 -14.92 0.13
C SER A 160 -24.07 -15.26 -1.01
N ALA A 161 -24.24 -16.55 -1.32
CA ALA A 161 -25.16 -17.07 -2.33
C ALA A 161 -26.60 -17.31 -1.82
N ASP A 162 -27.00 -16.74 -0.69
CA ASP A 162 -28.32 -16.91 -0.06
C ASP A 162 -28.68 -18.36 0.33
N GLY A 163 -27.66 -19.19 0.59
CA GLY A 163 -27.85 -20.59 0.97
C GLY A 163 -27.95 -20.84 2.48
N VAL A 164 -27.92 -19.79 3.32
CA VAL A 164 -28.02 -19.90 4.78
C VAL A 164 -29.27 -19.17 5.27
N PRO A 165 -30.25 -19.87 5.86
CA PRO A 165 -31.49 -19.25 6.31
C PRO A 165 -31.29 -18.42 7.59
N PRO A 166 -32.11 -17.37 7.81
CA PRO A 166 -32.18 -16.71 9.11
C PRO A 166 -32.71 -17.68 10.17
N ALA A 167 -32.13 -17.66 11.35
CA ALA A 167 -32.54 -18.50 12.47
C ALA A 167 -33.08 -17.65 13.63
N ALA A 168 -34.01 -18.20 14.41
CA ALA A 168 -34.53 -17.53 15.61
C ALA A 168 -33.59 -17.67 16.80
N GLU A 169 -32.88 -18.79 16.88
CA GLU A 169 -31.94 -19.11 17.95
C GLU A 169 -30.64 -19.67 17.37
N MET A 170 -29.53 -19.37 18.05
CA MET A 170 -28.22 -19.90 17.71
C MET A 170 -28.06 -21.34 18.20
N ALA A 171 -27.32 -22.16 17.45
CA ALA A 171 -26.94 -23.48 17.91
C ALA A 171 -26.12 -23.37 19.22
N PRO A 172 -26.26 -24.30 20.20
CA PRO A 172 -25.62 -24.18 21.52
C PRO A 172 -24.09 -24.00 21.45
N TRP A 173 -23.43 -24.74 20.55
CA TRP A 173 -21.98 -24.67 20.35
C TRP A 173 -21.52 -23.35 19.73
N ALA A 174 -22.38 -22.71 18.92
CA ALA A 174 -22.13 -21.37 18.39
C ALA A 174 -22.31 -20.33 19.50
N ALA A 175 -23.40 -20.42 20.28
CA ALA A 175 -23.65 -19.53 21.41
C ALA A 175 -22.53 -19.53 22.45
N GLU A 176 -22.02 -20.71 22.80
CA GLU A 176 -20.87 -20.85 23.69
C GLU A 176 -19.64 -20.11 23.16
N TRP A 177 -19.36 -20.21 21.86
CA TRP A 177 -18.22 -19.52 21.25
C TRP A 177 -18.36 -17.99 21.29
N PHE A 178 -19.54 -17.46 20.95
CA PHE A 178 -19.80 -16.02 21.00
C PHE A 178 -19.73 -15.47 22.44
N ALA A 179 -20.25 -16.21 23.43
CA ALA A 179 -20.15 -15.84 24.83
C ALA A 179 -18.68 -15.81 25.32
N GLN A 180 -17.88 -16.81 24.94
CA GLN A 180 -16.45 -16.82 25.26
C GLN A 180 -15.70 -15.65 24.61
N ARG A 181 -16.09 -15.22 23.40
CA ARG A 181 -15.51 -14.06 22.73
C ARG A 181 -15.86 -12.76 23.45
N ALA A 182 -17.14 -12.56 23.81
CA ALA A 182 -17.57 -11.38 24.56
C ALA A 182 -16.80 -11.24 25.88
N ALA A 183 -16.70 -12.33 26.65
CA ALA A 183 -15.94 -12.32 27.92
C ALA A 183 -14.44 -12.06 27.75
N ARG A 184 -13.84 -12.48 26.62
CA ARG A 184 -12.43 -12.15 26.31
C ARG A 184 -12.25 -10.69 25.92
N ALA A 185 -13.19 -10.13 25.17
CA ALA A 185 -13.16 -8.72 24.78
C ALA A 185 -13.26 -7.80 26.01
N GLU A 186 -14.16 -8.11 26.95
CA GLU A 186 -14.30 -7.38 28.22
C GLU A 186 -12.99 -7.41 29.03
N LYS A 187 -12.38 -8.58 29.21
CA LYS A 187 -11.09 -8.72 29.91
C LYS A 187 -9.94 -8.00 29.22
N ALA A 188 -9.96 -7.93 27.88
CA ALA A 188 -8.95 -7.20 27.12
C ALA A 188 -9.12 -5.68 27.28
N ALA A 189 -10.36 -5.19 27.32
CA ALA A 189 -10.66 -3.78 27.60
C ALA A 189 -10.21 -3.37 29.01
N GLU A 190 -10.43 -4.21 30.02
CA GLU A 190 -9.96 -3.97 31.39
C GLU A 190 -8.42 -3.88 31.48
N LYS A 191 -7.69 -4.76 30.78
CA LYS A 191 -6.22 -4.72 30.75
C LYS A 191 -5.65 -3.52 30.01
N LYS A 192 -6.37 -2.99 29.00
CA LYS A 192 -5.97 -1.79 28.25
C LYS A 192 -6.03 -0.53 29.12
N ALA A 193 -6.76 -0.56 30.25
CA ALA A 193 -6.86 0.52 31.22
C ALA A 193 -5.73 0.56 32.25
N GLU A 194 -4.88 -0.47 32.35
CA GLU A 194 -3.68 -0.45 33.20
C GLU A 194 -2.47 0.06 32.40
N PRO A 195 -1.87 1.22 32.78
CA PRO A 195 -0.73 1.75 32.06
C PRO A 195 0.54 0.96 32.43
N SER A 196 0.91 -0.02 31.62
CA SER A 196 2.27 -0.58 31.62
C SER A 196 3.18 0.32 30.79
N ALA A 197 3.60 1.43 31.39
CA ALA A 197 4.66 2.27 30.84
C ALA A 197 5.99 1.85 31.44
N ALA A 198 6.62 0.82 30.88
CA ALA A 198 8.05 0.63 31.09
C ALA A 198 8.77 1.87 30.53
N LYS A 199 9.34 2.70 31.42
CA LYS A 199 10.08 3.89 31.00
C LYS A 199 11.22 3.48 30.07
N PRO A 200 11.42 4.16 28.92
CA PRO A 200 12.58 3.94 28.08
C PRO A 200 13.85 4.18 28.90
N ASP A 201 14.80 3.26 28.81
CA ASP A 201 16.14 3.46 29.35
C ASP A 201 16.85 4.51 28.49
N GLU A 202 16.94 5.73 29.03
CA GLU A 202 17.53 6.90 28.36
C GLU A 202 18.98 6.65 27.93
N GLY A 203 19.74 5.86 28.70
CA GLY A 203 21.12 5.49 28.36
C GLY A 203 21.19 4.61 27.11
N ARG A 204 20.31 3.61 26.99
CA ARG A 204 20.21 2.78 25.77
C ARG A 204 19.72 3.57 24.56
N ALA A 205 18.80 4.51 24.76
CA ALA A 205 18.31 5.37 23.67
C ALA A 205 19.42 6.26 23.11
N ARG A 206 20.20 6.90 23.99
CA ARG A 206 21.35 7.73 23.59
C ARG A 206 22.44 6.91 22.89
N GLN A 207 22.81 5.75 23.45
CA GLN A 207 23.82 4.88 22.82
C GLN A 207 23.39 4.44 21.41
N ARG A 208 22.10 4.14 21.22
CA ARG A 208 21.54 3.85 19.89
C ARG A 208 21.72 5.04 18.94
N GLU A 209 21.38 6.24 19.39
CA GLU A 209 21.51 7.45 18.57
C GLU A 209 22.96 7.74 18.16
N GLU A 210 23.92 7.54 19.07
CA GLU A 210 25.34 7.66 18.77
C GLU A 210 25.80 6.62 17.71
N ARG A 211 25.37 5.35 17.84
CA ARG A 211 25.67 4.28 16.86
C ARG A 211 25.08 4.57 15.48
N VAL A 212 23.81 4.99 15.43
CA VAL A 212 23.13 5.36 14.19
C VAL A 212 23.85 6.53 13.53
N THR A 213 24.17 7.57 14.29
CA THR A 213 24.87 8.76 13.77
C THR A 213 26.22 8.39 13.16
N ALA A 214 27.01 7.55 13.83
CA ALA A 214 28.29 7.09 13.31
C ALA A 214 28.12 6.25 12.02
N GLY A 215 27.15 5.34 11.99
CA GLY A 215 26.88 4.51 10.81
C GLY A 215 26.41 5.32 9.60
N LEU A 216 25.57 6.34 9.81
CA LEU A 216 25.13 7.23 8.72
C LEU A 216 26.29 8.11 8.21
N ALA A 217 27.22 8.54 9.07
CA ALA A 217 28.41 9.27 8.64
C ALA A 217 29.39 8.40 7.82
N GLU A 218 29.46 7.09 8.09
CA GLU A 218 30.17 6.15 7.24
C GLU A 218 29.46 5.95 5.89
N LEU A 219 28.12 5.78 5.93
CA LEU A 219 27.30 5.65 4.73
C LEU A 219 27.48 6.85 3.78
N GLU A 220 27.50 8.08 4.30
CA GLU A 220 27.71 9.28 3.48
C GLU A 220 29.09 9.32 2.79
N ARG A 221 30.14 8.91 3.50
CA ARG A 221 31.48 8.78 2.92
C ARG A 221 31.49 7.71 1.83
N TRP A 222 30.94 6.54 2.11
CA TRP A 222 30.84 5.47 1.13
C TRP A 222 30.07 5.92 -0.12
N LEU A 223 28.93 6.60 0.03
CA LEU A 223 28.17 7.12 -1.12
C LEU A 223 28.97 8.14 -1.94
N SER A 224 29.74 9.00 -1.27
CA SER A 224 30.61 9.98 -1.93
C SER A 224 31.72 9.29 -2.73
N ASP A 225 32.34 8.25 -2.16
CA ASP A 225 33.38 7.46 -2.82
C ASP A 225 32.83 6.74 -4.06
N GLN A 226 31.62 6.17 -3.99
CA GLN A 226 30.95 5.52 -5.12
C GLN A 226 30.67 6.50 -6.28
N VAL A 227 30.25 7.72 -5.96
CA VAL A 227 30.03 8.76 -6.99
C VAL A 227 31.36 9.22 -7.58
N ALA A 228 32.40 9.36 -6.77
CA ALA A 228 33.73 9.76 -7.21
C ALA A 228 34.43 8.69 -8.08
N SER A 229 34.28 7.41 -7.76
CA SER A 229 34.81 6.29 -8.54
C SER A 229 34.02 6.03 -9.82
N GLY A 230 32.78 6.50 -9.89
CA GLY A 230 31.84 6.17 -10.95
C GLY A 230 31.08 4.88 -10.68
N LEU A 231 29.90 4.76 -11.30
CA LEU A 231 28.93 3.68 -11.05
C LEU A 231 29.01 2.50 -12.04
N SER A 232 29.91 2.56 -13.02
CA SER A 232 29.98 1.61 -14.15
C SER A 232 30.16 0.16 -13.71
N ASP A 233 30.95 -0.07 -12.65
CA ASP A 233 31.28 -1.40 -12.13
C ASP A 233 30.26 -1.93 -11.11
N ALA A 234 29.25 -1.13 -10.74
CA ALA A 234 28.25 -1.51 -9.73
C ALA A 234 27.48 -2.79 -10.10
N ARG A 235 27.38 -3.13 -11.40
CA ARG A 235 26.79 -4.42 -11.83
C ARG A 235 27.64 -5.63 -11.45
N GLN A 236 28.96 -5.46 -11.35
CA GLN A 236 29.89 -6.54 -11.03
C GLN A 236 30.14 -6.65 -9.53
N THR A 237 30.38 -5.53 -8.84
CA THR A 237 30.78 -5.53 -7.42
C THR A 237 29.64 -5.15 -6.47
N GLY A 238 28.62 -4.44 -6.96
CA GLY A 238 27.62 -3.78 -6.12
C GLY A 238 26.83 -4.73 -5.22
N LEU A 239 26.49 -5.93 -5.68
CA LEU A 239 25.75 -6.88 -4.84
C LEU A 239 26.50 -7.25 -3.55
N ALA A 240 27.81 -7.51 -3.66
CA ALA A 240 28.64 -7.84 -2.51
C ALA A 240 28.82 -6.61 -1.61
N GLU A 241 29.14 -5.46 -2.20
CA GLU A 241 29.33 -4.20 -1.48
C GLU A 241 28.06 -3.76 -0.72
N TRP A 242 26.89 -3.86 -1.35
CA TRP A 242 25.60 -3.53 -0.75
C TRP A 242 25.23 -4.50 0.38
N SER A 243 25.55 -5.78 0.22
CA SER A 243 25.34 -6.78 1.28
C SER A 243 26.19 -6.46 2.51
N ASP A 244 27.47 -6.13 2.33
CA ASP A 244 28.35 -5.80 3.44
C ASP A 244 28.00 -4.45 4.08
N LEU A 245 27.62 -3.45 3.27
CA LEU A 245 27.11 -2.18 3.78
C LEU A 245 25.81 -2.36 4.58
N ALA A 246 24.88 -3.18 4.10
CA ALA A 246 23.63 -3.48 4.82
C ALA A 246 23.90 -4.12 6.18
N LYS A 247 24.87 -5.04 6.30
CA LYS A 247 25.29 -5.61 7.60
C LYS A 247 25.80 -4.52 8.55
N ARG A 248 26.70 -3.65 8.07
CA ARG A 248 27.23 -2.54 8.87
C ARG A 248 26.13 -1.57 9.34
N LEU A 249 25.14 -1.30 8.50
CA LEU A 249 23.98 -0.48 8.86
C LEU A 249 23.09 -1.14 9.91
N VAL A 250 22.91 -2.46 9.86
CA VAL A 250 22.22 -3.22 10.90
C VAL A 250 22.98 -3.14 12.23
N ASP A 251 24.30 -3.32 12.20
CA ASP A 251 25.17 -3.20 13.39
C ASP A 251 25.14 -1.78 13.98
N ALA A 252 25.04 -0.77 13.11
CA ALA A 252 24.83 0.63 13.49
C ALA A 252 23.40 0.95 13.97
N GLN A 253 22.50 -0.04 14.01
CA GLN A 253 21.09 0.10 14.41
C GLN A 253 20.23 0.97 13.49
N ALA A 254 20.57 1.00 12.19
CA ALA A 254 19.84 1.66 11.10
C ALA A 254 19.23 0.64 10.10
N PRO A 255 18.37 -0.30 10.54
CA PRO A 255 17.86 -1.38 9.69
C PRO A 255 16.95 -0.90 8.56
N GLY A 256 16.34 0.29 8.69
CA GLY A 256 15.50 0.86 7.62
C GLY A 256 16.32 1.17 6.37
N LEU A 257 17.51 1.74 6.55
CA LEU A 257 18.48 2.00 5.47
C LEU A 257 19.08 0.72 4.91
N ALA A 258 19.36 -0.28 5.75
CA ALA A 258 19.86 -1.58 5.29
C ALA A 258 18.88 -2.25 4.31
N GLY A 259 17.57 -2.15 4.58
CA GLY A 259 16.52 -2.70 3.72
C GLY A 259 16.44 -2.07 2.33
N THR A 260 16.87 -0.81 2.16
CA THR A 260 16.94 -0.12 0.87
C THR A 260 17.97 -0.79 -0.04
N PHE A 261 19.16 -1.10 0.47
CA PHE A 261 20.25 -1.70 -0.30
C PHE A 261 19.91 -3.10 -0.83
N SER A 262 19.17 -3.91 -0.06
CA SER A 262 18.70 -5.21 -0.54
C SER A 262 17.77 -5.11 -1.76
N GLY A 263 17.09 -3.98 -1.94
CA GLY A 263 16.16 -3.74 -3.05
C GLY A 263 16.80 -3.16 -4.31
N LEU A 264 18.04 -2.67 -4.25
CA LEU A 264 18.66 -1.91 -5.35
C LEU A 264 18.94 -2.75 -6.60
N THR A 265 19.00 -4.08 -6.50
CA THR A 265 19.16 -4.95 -7.67
C THR A 265 18.07 -4.74 -8.73
N ARG A 266 16.90 -4.20 -8.34
CA ARG A 266 15.81 -3.81 -9.25
C ARG A 266 16.24 -2.78 -10.29
N VAL A 267 17.17 -1.88 -9.95
CA VAL A 267 17.56 -0.76 -10.83
C VAL A 267 18.23 -1.24 -12.11
N PHE A 268 18.89 -2.41 -12.07
CA PHE A 268 19.60 -2.96 -13.23
C PHE A 268 18.68 -3.43 -14.36
N ARG A 269 17.37 -3.49 -14.11
CA ARG A 269 16.35 -3.79 -15.14
C ARG A 269 16.06 -2.61 -16.06
N ASP A 270 16.43 -1.40 -15.64
CA ASP A 270 16.26 -0.18 -16.43
C ASP A 270 17.41 -0.02 -17.42
N GLU A 271 17.13 0.47 -18.63
CA GLU A 271 18.16 0.77 -19.62
C GLU A 271 19.11 1.88 -19.12
N ASN A 272 18.56 2.89 -18.42
CA ASN A 272 19.29 3.93 -17.73
C ASN A 272 19.54 3.58 -16.25
N TRP A 273 19.88 2.31 -15.98
CA TRP A 273 20.21 1.88 -14.62
C TRP A 273 21.26 2.74 -13.89
N PRO A 274 22.28 3.38 -14.53
CA PRO A 274 23.23 4.22 -13.79
C PRO A 274 22.55 5.45 -13.21
N GLY A 275 21.66 6.09 -14.00
CA GLY A 275 20.86 7.22 -13.53
C GLY A 275 19.88 6.82 -12.44
N ARG A 276 19.24 5.64 -12.55
CA ARG A 276 18.36 5.11 -11.50
C ARG A 276 19.11 4.80 -10.22
N LEU A 277 20.29 4.17 -10.30
CA LEU A 277 21.12 3.88 -9.14
C LEU A 277 21.60 5.16 -8.45
N LEU A 278 22.03 6.17 -9.22
CA LEU A 278 22.40 7.47 -8.68
C LEU A 278 21.22 8.13 -7.95
N GLY A 279 20.01 8.05 -8.51
CA GLY A 279 18.80 8.53 -7.86
C GLY A 279 18.53 7.85 -6.52
N GLU A 280 18.65 6.53 -6.46
CA GLU A 280 18.50 5.78 -5.20
C GLU A 280 19.57 6.17 -4.17
N TYR A 281 20.83 6.29 -4.58
CA TYR A 281 21.92 6.79 -3.72
C TYR A 281 21.66 8.22 -3.22
N ALA A 282 21.12 9.09 -4.07
CA ALA A 282 20.77 10.46 -3.69
C ALA A 282 19.66 10.48 -2.63
N MET A 283 18.64 9.62 -2.74
CA MET A 283 17.59 9.51 -1.73
C MET A 283 18.11 8.99 -0.39
N VAL A 284 19.03 8.02 -0.43
CA VAL A 284 19.72 7.52 0.76
C VAL A 284 20.59 8.60 1.41
N HIS A 285 21.37 9.32 0.60
CA HIS A 285 22.19 10.44 1.07
C HIS A 285 21.32 11.54 1.69
N LEU A 286 20.20 11.90 1.05
CA LEU A 286 19.26 12.88 1.57
C LEU A 286 18.74 12.47 2.96
N LEU A 287 18.48 11.18 3.18
CA LEU A 287 18.03 10.67 4.48
C LEU A 287 19.12 10.78 5.55
N ALA A 288 20.37 10.49 5.20
CA ALA A 288 21.51 10.66 6.11
C ALA A 288 21.73 12.12 6.49
N VAL A 289 21.66 13.04 5.52
CA VAL A 289 21.73 14.49 5.75
C VAL A 289 20.58 14.97 6.63
N ALA A 290 19.35 14.50 6.36
CA ALA A 290 18.18 14.85 7.14
C ALA A 290 18.28 14.37 8.60
N HIS A 291 18.84 13.18 8.82
CA HIS A 291 19.11 12.67 10.16
C HIS A 291 20.16 13.53 10.88
N ARG A 292 21.27 13.87 10.23
CA ARG A 292 22.30 14.75 10.82
C ARG A 292 21.74 16.12 11.20
N ARG A 293 20.82 16.66 10.40
CA ARG A 293 20.18 17.96 10.61
C ARG A 293 18.81 17.86 11.29
N ALA A 294 18.52 16.77 11.98
CA ALA A 294 17.18 16.50 12.52
C ALA A 294 16.64 17.61 13.45
N ALA A 295 17.53 18.33 14.16
CA ALA A 295 17.15 19.44 15.02
C ALA A 295 16.54 20.64 14.25
N GLU A 296 16.88 20.79 12.97
CA GLU A 296 16.38 21.87 12.10
C GLU A 296 15.07 21.49 11.39
N LEU A 297 14.65 20.22 11.47
CA LEU A 297 13.46 19.73 10.76
C LEU A 297 12.18 19.97 11.57
N PRO A 298 11.05 20.25 10.87
CA PRO A 298 9.72 20.16 11.48
C PRO A 298 9.53 18.83 12.20
N GLY A 299 8.78 18.83 13.32
CA GLY A 299 8.60 17.66 14.18
C GLY A 299 8.16 16.42 13.38
N ASP A 300 7.15 16.57 12.54
CA ASP A 300 6.60 15.47 11.73
C ASP A 300 7.62 14.91 10.73
N LEU A 301 8.43 15.78 10.10
CA LEU A 301 9.47 15.33 9.16
C LEU A 301 10.62 14.62 9.88
N ARG A 302 10.99 15.08 11.08
CA ARG A 302 11.95 14.39 11.95
C ARG A 302 11.46 13.00 12.34
N GLU A 303 10.18 12.83 12.66
CA GLU A 303 9.60 11.50 12.92
C GLU A 303 9.60 10.60 11.68
N THR A 304 9.32 11.16 10.49
CA THR A 304 9.49 10.45 9.21
C THR A 304 10.93 9.95 9.03
N VAL A 305 11.93 10.83 9.25
CA VAL A 305 13.35 10.48 9.13
C VAL A 305 13.73 9.37 10.10
N ARG A 306 13.31 9.48 11.37
CA ARG A 306 13.57 8.45 12.39
C ARG A 306 12.98 7.10 11.98
N GLN A 307 11.73 7.07 11.55
CA GLN A 307 11.12 5.80 11.12
C GLN A 307 11.82 5.19 9.90
N ARG A 308 12.22 6.00 8.92
CA ARG A 308 12.95 5.52 7.73
C ARG A 308 14.36 5.02 8.03
N VAL A 309 15.03 5.59 9.04
CA VAL A 309 16.31 5.07 9.54
C VAL A 309 16.12 3.73 10.27
N GLY A 310 14.98 3.54 10.93
CA GLY A 310 14.60 2.27 11.58
C GLY A 310 14.23 2.39 13.06
N TYR A 311 14.03 3.61 13.58
CA TYR A 311 13.46 3.82 14.90
C TYR A 311 12.01 3.32 14.91
N GLN A 312 11.68 2.46 15.87
CA GLN A 312 10.36 1.87 15.99
C GLN A 312 9.51 2.73 16.92
N VAL A 313 8.28 3.04 16.50
CA VAL A 313 7.26 3.63 17.37
C VAL A 313 6.41 2.49 17.93
N ALA A 314 6.35 2.38 19.25
CA ALA A 314 5.57 1.36 19.92
C ALA A 314 4.07 1.52 19.62
N LYS A 315 3.34 0.41 19.49
CA LYS A 315 1.90 0.47 19.16
C LYS A 315 1.12 1.20 20.24
N GLU A 316 1.50 1.01 21.49
CA GLU A 316 0.91 1.64 22.68
C GLU A 316 1.06 3.16 22.62
N THR A 317 2.23 3.65 22.17
CA THR A 317 2.45 5.08 21.96
C THR A 317 1.54 5.63 20.86
N VAL A 318 1.36 4.90 19.75
CA VAL A 318 0.47 5.33 18.67
C VAL A 318 -1.00 5.32 19.12
N LEU A 319 -1.42 4.29 19.86
CA LEU A 319 -2.78 4.17 20.40
C LEU A 319 -3.10 5.23 21.46
N ALA A 320 -2.09 5.82 22.10
CA ALA A 320 -2.25 6.93 23.02
C ALA A 320 -2.35 8.30 22.31
N LEU A 321 -2.06 8.38 21.01
CA LEU A 321 -2.26 9.61 20.22
C LEU A 321 -3.76 9.84 19.95
N PRO A 322 -4.20 11.11 19.82
CA PRO A 322 -5.60 11.42 19.52
C PRO A 322 -6.13 10.66 18.30
N PRO A 323 -7.14 9.81 18.45
CA PRO A 323 -7.71 9.07 17.33
C PRO A 323 -8.57 9.97 16.45
N ILE A 324 -8.75 9.54 15.20
CA ILE A 324 -9.73 10.09 14.27
C ILE A 324 -10.87 9.08 14.17
N ARG A 325 -12.05 9.47 14.65
CA ARG A 325 -13.27 8.69 14.45
C ARG A 325 -13.87 8.97 13.08
N ASP A 326 -14.17 7.91 12.33
CA ASP A 326 -14.86 8.01 11.04
C ASP A 326 -15.57 6.69 10.72
N GLU A 327 -16.43 6.69 9.71
CA GLU A 327 -16.84 5.47 9.00
C GLU A 327 -15.77 5.13 7.97
N TRP A 328 -14.90 4.18 8.33
CA TRP A 328 -13.77 3.75 7.51
C TRP A 328 -14.19 2.65 6.55
N GLN A 329 -14.19 2.95 5.25
CA GLN A 329 -14.42 1.95 4.22
C GLN A 329 -13.13 1.22 3.85
N VAL A 330 -13.15 -0.11 3.83
CA VAL A 330 -12.04 -0.94 3.36
C VAL A 330 -12.03 -0.94 1.84
N ILE A 331 -11.15 -0.11 1.25
CA ILE A 331 -11.14 0.15 -0.19
C ILE A 331 -10.19 -0.74 -0.96
N ALA A 332 -9.12 -1.24 -0.34
CA ALA A 332 -8.18 -2.14 -1.00
C ALA A 332 -7.46 -3.04 0.00
N LEU A 333 -7.04 -4.21 -0.48
CA LEU A 333 -6.24 -5.17 0.27
C LEU A 333 -5.17 -5.74 -0.66
N ARG A 334 -3.94 -5.88 -0.16
CA ARG A 334 -2.85 -6.52 -0.90
C ARG A 334 -1.94 -7.28 0.03
N ASP A 335 -1.69 -8.54 -0.32
CA ASP A 335 -0.76 -9.40 0.39
C ASP A 335 0.59 -9.44 -0.32
N GLU A 336 1.65 -9.39 0.46
CA GLU A 336 3.04 -9.44 -0.01
C GLU A 336 3.82 -10.42 0.87
N GLU A 337 4.60 -11.29 0.23
CA GLU A 337 5.54 -12.17 0.91
C GLU A 337 6.96 -11.61 0.76
N ARG A 338 7.65 -11.42 1.88
CA ARG A 338 9.06 -11.02 1.89
C ARG A 338 9.81 -11.82 2.95
N ASP A 339 10.89 -12.50 2.55
CA ASP A 339 11.73 -13.29 3.46
C ASP A 339 10.94 -14.29 4.32
N ARG A 340 9.96 -14.96 3.70
CA ARG A 340 8.99 -15.90 4.33
C ARG A 340 8.04 -15.27 5.35
N LEU A 341 8.09 -13.95 5.55
CA LEU A 341 7.10 -13.20 6.32
C LEU A 341 5.98 -12.78 5.37
N LEU A 342 4.75 -13.17 5.70
CA LEU A 342 3.57 -12.66 5.01
C LEU A 342 3.19 -11.31 5.61
N SER A 343 2.89 -10.35 4.74
CA SER A 343 2.39 -9.04 5.13
C SER A 343 1.12 -8.71 4.36
N ARG A 344 0.19 -8.05 5.04
CA ARG A 344 -1.07 -7.58 4.47
C ARG A 344 -1.17 -6.08 4.63
N ARG A 345 -1.41 -5.41 3.50
CA ARG A 345 -1.69 -3.98 3.40
C ARG A 345 -3.19 -3.82 3.22
N VAL A 346 -3.85 -3.14 4.15
CA VAL A 346 -5.27 -2.79 4.03
C VAL A 346 -5.42 -1.29 4.01
N TRP A 347 -6.04 -0.76 2.96
CA TRP A 347 -6.32 0.66 2.84
C TRP A 347 -7.75 0.96 3.24
N LEU A 348 -7.90 1.94 4.10
CA LEU A 348 -9.17 2.46 4.57
C LEU A 348 -9.38 3.87 4.02
N HIS A 349 -10.61 4.23 3.69
CA HIS A 349 -11.00 5.57 3.28
C HIS A 349 -12.12 6.07 4.21
N GLY A 350 -11.85 7.16 4.93
CA GLY A 350 -12.78 7.80 5.85
C GLY A 350 -13.87 8.55 5.08
N ARG A 351 -15.13 8.26 5.37
CA ARG A 351 -16.27 8.84 4.65
C ARG A 351 -16.46 10.32 4.94
N ALA A 352 -16.33 10.72 6.21
CA ALA A 352 -16.53 12.11 6.62
C ALA A 352 -15.26 12.95 6.42
N THR A 353 -14.10 12.37 6.71
CA THR A 353 -12.82 13.08 6.69
C THR A 353 -12.12 13.07 5.32
N GLY A 354 -12.48 12.14 4.44
CA GLY A 354 -11.76 11.88 3.18
C GLY A 354 -10.33 11.38 3.39
N ARG A 355 -9.93 11.06 4.63
CA ARG A 355 -8.58 10.58 4.93
C ARG A 355 -8.42 9.14 4.49
N VAL A 356 -7.19 8.80 4.10
CA VAL A 356 -6.81 7.42 3.82
C VAL A 356 -5.94 6.92 4.96
N ALA A 357 -6.13 5.67 5.37
CA ALA A 357 -5.30 4.98 6.36
C ALA A 357 -4.77 3.67 5.80
N LEU A 358 -3.55 3.29 6.18
CA LEU A 358 -2.95 2.00 5.87
C LEU A 358 -2.77 1.20 7.16
N VAL A 359 -3.49 0.09 7.28
CA VAL A 359 -3.31 -0.89 8.34
C VAL A 359 -2.40 -2.00 7.83
N LEU A 360 -1.32 -2.26 8.55
CA LEU A 360 -0.35 -3.31 8.25
C LEU A 360 -0.49 -4.48 9.22
N SER A 361 -0.64 -5.68 8.68
CA SER A 361 -0.60 -6.92 9.44
C SER A 361 0.54 -7.80 8.95
N PHE A 362 1.18 -8.51 9.87
CA PHE A 362 2.30 -9.42 9.58
C PHE A 362 2.00 -10.78 10.18
N ALA A 363 2.29 -11.84 9.44
CA ALA A 363 2.13 -13.21 9.89
C ALA A 363 3.44 -13.99 9.62
N PRO A 364 4.04 -14.60 10.67
CA PRO A 364 5.14 -15.55 10.49
C PRO A 364 4.74 -16.72 9.58
N PRO A 365 5.73 -17.44 9.01
CA PRO A 365 5.45 -18.61 8.18
C PRO A 365 4.50 -19.60 8.87
N GLY A 366 3.42 -19.96 8.18
CA GLY A 366 2.42 -20.92 8.69
C GLY A 366 1.38 -20.34 9.64
N GLN A 367 1.43 -19.04 9.96
CA GLN A 367 0.37 -18.33 10.68
C GLN A 367 -0.53 -17.57 9.70
N PRO A 368 -1.84 -17.45 10.00
CA PRO A 368 -2.77 -16.68 9.18
C PRO A 368 -2.53 -15.17 9.29
N LEU A 369 -2.80 -14.44 8.22
CA LEU A 369 -2.91 -12.98 8.24
C LEU A 369 -4.20 -12.55 8.95
N ASP A 370 -4.19 -11.35 9.52
CA ASP A 370 -5.41 -10.74 10.03
C ASP A 370 -6.42 -10.56 8.88
N ALA A 371 -7.64 -11.03 9.12
CA ALA A 371 -8.76 -10.98 8.19
C ALA A 371 -9.96 -10.22 8.80
N SER A 372 -9.72 -9.40 9.85
CA SER A 372 -10.72 -8.58 10.54
C SER A 372 -11.22 -7.36 9.73
N LEU A 373 -10.56 -7.04 8.62
CA LEU A 373 -10.94 -5.96 7.71
C LEU A 373 -11.33 -6.56 6.36
N VAL A 374 -12.63 -6.58 6.09
CA VAL A 374 -13.19 -7.18 4.87
C VAL A 374 -13.32 -6.10 3.80
N LEU A 375 -12.74 -6.36 2.63
CA LEU A 375 -12.82 -5.46 1.49
C LEU A 375 -14.28 -5.11 1.15
N GLY A 376 -14.57 -3.86 0.78
CA GLY A 376 -15.92 -3.39 0.42
C GLY A 376 -16.91 -3.33 1.59
N THR A 377 -16.42 -3.39 2.83
CA THR A 377 -17.21 -3.06 4.02
C THR A 377 -16.79 -1.72 4.59
N ARG A 378 -17.64 -1.10 5.41
CA ARG A 378 -17.31 0.02 6.27
C ARG A 378 -17.43 -0.35 7.74
N VAL A 379 -16.57 0.26 8.56
CA VAL A 379 -16.51 0.08 10.01
C VAL A 379 -16.44 1.46 10.66
N ASP A 380 -17.32 1.75 11.63
CA ASP A 380 -17.17 2.92 12.52
C ASP A 380 -16.04 2.61 13.50
N ALA A 381 -14.95 3.38 13.44
CA ALA A 381 -13.76 3.09 14.22
C ALA A 381 -12.95 4.35 14.53
N ASP A 382 -12.26 4.29 15.67
CA ASP A 382 -11.21 5.21 16.05
C ASP A 382 -9.90 4.74 15.42
N VAL A 383 -9.25 5.61 14.64
CA VAL A 383 -7.99 5.31 13.95
C VAL A 383 -6.91 6.28 14.40
N SER A 384 -5.81 5.76 14.95
CA SER A 384 -4.64 6.54 15.37
C SER A 384 -3.49 6.34 14.39
N TYR A 385 -2.97 7.45 13.86
CA TYR A 385 -1.90 7.43 12.87
C TYR A 385 -0.52 7.40 13.51
N TYR A 386 0.40 6.68 12.88
CA TYR A 386 1.81 6.84 13.18
C TYR A 386 2.23 8.29 12.86
N PRO A 387 3.04 8.94 13.71
CA PRO A 387 3.50 10.31 13.47
C PRO A 387 4.35 10.36 12.20
N GLY A 388 4.37 11.50 11.50
CA GLY A 388 5.13 11.66 10.25
C GLY A 388 4.58 12.80 9.39
N ALA A 389 5.39 13.29 8.45
CA ALA A 389 5.04 14.44 7.59
C ALA A 389 3.89 14.15 6.60
N ALA A 390 3.74 12.88 6.20
CA ALA A 390 2.63 12.38 5.40
C ALA A 390 2.04 11.13 6.08
N PRO A 391 1.30 11.29 7.20
CA PRO A 391 0.86 10.17 8.00
C PRO A 391 -0.17 9.34 7.23
N LEU A 392 0.17 8.07 7.00
CA LEU A 392 -0.67 7.12 6.27
C LEU A 392 -0.84 5.82 7.08
N ARG A 393 0.25 5.28 7.62
CA ARG A 393 0.20 4.08 8.46
C ARG A 393 -0.58 4.39 9.74
N ALA A 394 -1.51 3.51 10.11
CA ALA A 394 -2.35 3.70 11.29
C ALA A 394 -2.66 2.38 12.00
N LEU A 395 -3.18 2.51 13.21
CA LEU A 395 -3.77 1.44 14.01
C LEU A 395 -5.25 1.74 14.24
N ILE A 396 -6.07 0.70 14.23
CA ILE A 396 -7.45 0.80 14.71
C ILE A 396 -7.39 0.71 16.23
N ALA A 397 -7.78 1.80 16.90
CA ALA A 397 -7.78 1.90 18.35
C ALA A 397 -8.98 1.15 18.92
N ASP A 398 -10.18 1.52 18.49
CA ASP A 398 -11.44 0.92 18.93
C ASP A 398 -12.42 0.84 17.74
N ARG A 399 -13.34 -0.13 17.78
CA ARG A 399 -14.38 -0.34 16.76
C ARG A 399 -15.76 -0.23 17.38
N TYR A 400 -16.69 0.34 16.63
CA TYR A 400 -18.05 0.62 17.08
C TYR A 400 -19.04 -0.10 16.17
N GLY A 401 -19.41 -1.32 16.58
CA GLY A 401 -20.40 -2.13 15.88
C GLY A 401 -19.82 -2.98 14.75
N ALA A 402 -20.73 -3.59 14.00
CA ALA A 402 -20.40 -4.55 12.96
C ALA A 402 -19.94 -3.88 11.66
N ALA A 403 -18.99 -4.51 10.97
CA ALA A 403 -18.72 -4.21 9.57
C ALA A 403 -20.01 -4.38 8.74
N VAL A 404 -20.33 -3.38 7.92
CA VAL A 404 -21.48 -3.41 7.00
C VAL A 404 -21.00 -3.21 5.57
N PRO A 405 -21.65 -3.81 4.56
CA PRO A 405 -21.33 -3.53 3.17
C PRO A 405 -21.35 -2.03 2.85
N ALA A 406 -20.45 -1.64 1.96
CA ALA A 406 -20.26 -0.27 1.53
C ALA A 406 -20.20 -0.18 0.01
N ARG A 407 -21.00 0.74 -0.52
CA ARG A 407 -20.99 1.13 -1.94
C ARG A 407 -19.69 1.84 -2.32
N ALA A 408 -19.50 2.16 -3.59
CA ALA A 408 -18.35 2.95 -4.03
C ALA A 408 -18.20 4.25 -3.20
N PRO A 409 -16.96 4.61 -2.80
CA PRO A 409 -16.70 5.90 -2.14
C PRO A 409 -17.21 7.05 -3.00
N ALA A 410 -18.03 7.93 -2.40
CA ALA A 410 -18.58 9.10 -3.09
C ALA A 410 -17.55 10.22 -3.29
N SER A 411 -16.43 10.17 -2.57
CA SER A 411 -15.34 11.14 -2.66
C SER A 411 -14.07 10.50 -3.18
N GLY A 412 -13.32 11.26 -3.95
CA GLY A 412 -12.03 10.87 -4.49
C GLY A 412 -11.39 12.04 -5.23
N VAL A 413 -10.39 11.73 -6.03
CA VAL A 413 -9.65 12.68 -6.86
C VAL A 413 -9.93 12.36 -8.32
N THR A 414 -10.02 13.39 -9.16
CA THR A 414 -10.01 13.18 -10.61
C THR A 414 -8.60 12.84 -11.09
N VAL A 415 -8.47 12.28 -12.29
CA VAL A 415 -7.17 11.99 -12.90
C VAL A 415 -6.30 13.24 -12.97
N GLU A 416 -6.89 14.39 -13.31
CA GLU A 416 -6.23 15.69 -13.37
C GLU A 416 -5.78 16.20 -11.99
N GLY A 417 -6.46 15.81 -10.92
CA GLY A 417 -6.13 16.19 -9.54
C GLY A 417 -4.96 15.39 -8.94
N VAL A 418 -4.68 14.19 -9.46
CA VAL A 418 -3.65 13.29 -8.91
C VAL A 418 -2.26 13.94 -8.85
N PRO A 419 -1.73 14.61 -9.90
CA PRO A 419 -0.40 15.21 -9.83
C PRO A 419 -0.25 16.21 -8.68
N ARG A 420 -1.29 16.99 -8.37
CA ARG A 420 -1.28 17.94 -7.25
C ARG A 420 -1.22 17.21 -5.90
N VAL A 421 -2.04 16.18 -5.72
CA VAL A 421 -2.03 15.38 -4.49
C VAL A 421 -0.67 14.74 -4.24
N ILE A 422 -0.06 14.17 -5.30
CA ILE A 422 1.26 13.55 -5.20
C ILE A 422 2.35 14.60 -4.93
N ALA A 423 2.29 15.77 -5.58
CA ALA A 423 3.23 16.86 -5.30
C ALA A 423 3.13 17.34 -3.84
N ASP A 424 1.92 17.47 -3.30
CA ASP A 424 1.70 17.86 -1.90
C ASP A 424 2.23 16.81 -0.91
N VAL A 425 2.16 15.52 -1.26
CA VAL A 425 2.73 14.43 -0.47
C VAL A 425 4.26 14.45 -0.54
N LEU A 426 4.85 14.53 -1.74
CA LEU A 426 6.31 14.53 -1.94
C LEU A 426 6.98 15.78 -1.36
N THR A 427 6.28 16.91 -1.34
CA THR A 427 6.76 18.15 -0.69
C THR A 427 6.93 17.96 0.82
N ARG A 428 6.07 17.14 1.45
CA ARG A 428 6.12 16.86 2.88
C ARG A 428 7.02 15.68 3.21
N ASP A 429 6.99 14.62 2.42
CA ASP A 429 7.82 13.43 2.57
C ASP A 429 8.39 13.01 1.19
N PRO A 430 9.63 13.45 0.86
CA PRO A 430 10.24 13.21 -0.45
C PRO A 430 10.61 11.75 -0.70
N TRP A 431 10.61 10.90 0.33
CA TRP A 431 10.93 9.48 0.20
C TRP A 431 9.68 8.61 0.02
N THR A 432 8.51 9.20 -0.26
CA THR A 432 7.27 8.47 -0.50
C THR A 432 7.37 7.67 -1.81
N GLU A 433 7.53 6.36 -1.71
CA GLU A 433 7.60 5.45 -2.87
C GLU A 433 6.23 5.00 -3.38
N SER A 434 5.19 5.14 -2.56
CA SER A 434 3.82 4.79 -2.92
C SER A 434 2.80 5.61 -2.15
N TRP A 435 1.66 5.91 -2.79
CA TRP A 435 0.56 6.62 -2.16
C TRP A 435 -0.81 6.12 -2.64
N PRO A 436 -1.74 5.77 -1.75
CA PRO A 436 -3.06 5.34 -2.15
C PRO A 436 -3.93 6.51 -2.61
N LEU A 437 -4.70 6.29 -3.66
CA LEU A 437 -5.64 7.26 -4.22
C LEU A 437 -6.98 6.57 -4.51
N MET A 438 -8.06 7.29 -4.24
CA MET A 438 -9.39 6.95 -4.74
C MET A 438 -9.63 7.80 -5.97
N ILE A 439 -9.57 7.23 -7.17
CA ILE A 439 -9.80 7.97 -8.40
C ILE A 439 -11.26 7.78 -8.83
N THR A 440 -11.99 8.88 -9.00
CA THR A 440 -13.39 8.89 -9.41
C THR A 440 -13.55 9.42 -10.83
N GLY A 441 -14.44 8.84 -11.61
CA GLY A 441 -14.77 9.31 -12.96
C GLY A 441 -13.69 9.01 -14.01
N ALA A 442 -12.77 8.08 -13.75
CA ALA A 442 -11.74 7.72 -14.71
C ALA A 442 -12.26 6.78 -15.79
N ARG A 443 -11.84 6.97 -17.04
CA ARG A 443 -12.07 6.00 -18.12
C ARG A 443 -10.82 5.14 -18.34
N VAL A 444 -11.01 3.87 -18.62
CA VAL A 444 -9.90 2.96 -18.94
C VAL A 444 -9.62 3.07 -20.43
N GLY A 445 -8.38 3.41 -20.80
CA GLY A 445 -8.00 3.60 -22.20
C GLY A 445 -6.58 3.14 -22.50
N ARG A 446 -6.20 3.23 -23.78
CA ARG A 446 -4.84 2.97 -24.24
C ARG A 446 -4.30 4.17 -25.01
N ASP A 447 -3.02 4.46 -24.82
CA ASP A 447 -2.27 5.45 -25.61
C ASP A 447 -0.90 4.84 -25.94
N GLY A 448 -0.53 4.82 -27.23
CA GLY A 448 0.74 4.23 -27.68
C GLY A 448 0.93 2.75 -27.30
N GLY A 449 -0.16 2.01 -27.04
CA GLY A 449 -0.11 0.62 -26.56
C GLY A 449 -0.09 0.46 -25.04
N GLU A 450 0.12 1.53 -24.28
CA GLU A 450 0.12 1.52 -22.82
C GLU A 450 -1.26 1.77 -22.23
N TRP A 451 -1.62 1.03 -21.19
CA TRP A 451 -2.88 1.23 -20.47
C TRP A 451 -2.82 2.47 -19.57
N ARG A 452 -3.92 3.23 -19.56
CA ARG A 452 -4.05 4.48 -18.79
C ARG A 452 -5.42 4.62 -18.14
N LEU A 453 -5.47 5.38 -17.04
CA LEU A 453 -6.69 6.00 -16.54
C LEU A 453 -6.79 7.40 -17.12
N LEU A 454 -7.80 7.63 -17.95
CA LEU A 454 -8.08 8.88 -18.63
C LEU A 454 -9.07 9.72 -17.81
N GLY A 455 -8.79 11.00 -17.65
CA GLY A 455 -9.75 11.98 -17.13
C GLY A 455 -10.63 12.57 -18.24
N ASP A 456 -11.48 13.52 -17.88
CA ASP A 456 -12.42 14.16 -18.81
C ASP A 456 -11.72 15.00 -19.88
N SER A 457 -10.50 15.49 -19.59
CA SER A 457 -9.67 16.23 -20.54
C SER A 457 -9.03 15.35 -21.63
N GLY A 458 -9.13 14.02 -21.51
CA GLY A 458 -8.40 13.06 -22.33
C GLY A 458 -6.94 12.86 -21.90
N GLN A 459 -6.42 13.65 -20.95
CA GLN A 459 -5.14 13.35 -20.31
C GLN A 459 -5.26 12.10 -19.45
N GLY A 460 -4.20 11.30 -19.42
CA GLY A 460 -4.22 10.01 -18.76
C GLY A 460 -2.96 9.68 -18.01
N LEU A 461 -3.13 9.05 -16.85
CA LEU A 461 -2.06 8.51 -16.03
C LEU A 461 -1.83 7.04 -16.38
N ARG A 462 -0.57 6.70 -16.62
CA ARG A 462 -0.13 5.35 -16.98
C ARG A 462 -0.43 4.36 -15.86
N LEU A 463 -0.92 3.18 -16.23
CA LEU A 463 -0.99 2.06 -15.31
C LEU A 463 0.39 1.46 -15.06
N HIS A 464 0.63 1.04 -13.83
CA HIS A 464 1.85 0.37 -13.43
C HIS A 464 2.04 -0.91 -14.28
N PRO A 465 3.25 -1.23 -14.77
CA PRO A 465 3.49 -2.39 -15.63
C PRO A 465 3.02 -3.73 -15.05
N SER A 466 3.07 -3.88 -13.72
CA SER A 466 2.57 -5.07 -13.03
C SER A 466 1.06 -5.29 -13.13
N ALA A 467 0.29 -4.29 -13.59
CA ALA A 467 -1.13 -4.46 -13.86
C ALA A 467 -1.38 -5.34 -15.09
N GLY A 468 -0.38 -5.53 -15.95
CA GLY A 468 -0.51 -6.28 -17.20
C GLY A 468 -1.65 -5.72 -18.06
N ASP A 469 -2.46 -6.62 -18.61
CA ASP A 469 -3.72 -6.25 -19.24
C ASP A 469 -4.84 -6.22 -18.18
N PRO A 470 -5.44 -5.05 -17.90
CA PRO A 470 -6.40 -4.87 -16.83
C PRO A 470 -7.81 -5.34 -17.26
N TRP A 471 -7.95 -6.56 -17.77
CA TRP A 471 -9.18 -7.07 -18.38
C TRP A 471 -10.40 -6.99 -17.47
N LYS A 472 -10.24 -7.25 -16.17
CA LYS A 472 -11.32 -7.10 -15.19
C LYS A 472 -11.81 -5.65 -15.09
N LEU A 473 -10.88 -4.71 -14.98
CA LEU A 473 -11.19 -3.29 -14.91
C LEU A 473 -11.87 -2.81 -16.20
N VAL A 474 -11.39 -3.26 -17.37
CA VAL A 474 -12.02 -2.98 -18.66
C VAL A 474 -13.43 -3.54 -18.72
N ALA A 475 -13.62 -4.80 -18.32
CA ALA A 475 -14.92 -5.48 -18.32
C ALA A 475 -15.93 -4.78 -17.40
N VAL A 476 -15.53 -4.40 -16.18
CA VAL A 476 -16.37 -3.66 -15.24
C VAL A 476 -16.71 -2.28 -15.79
N SER A 477 -15.73 -1.57 -16.37
CA SER A 477 -15.97 -0.23 -16.91
C SER A 477 -16.93 -0.22 -18.10
N GLY A 478 -16.85 -1.22 -19.00
CA GLY A 478 -17.55 -1.20 -20.27
C GLY A 478 -17.29 0.08 -21.10
N GLY A 479 -16.14 0.75 -20.90
CA GLY A 479 -15.82 2.05 -21.51
C GLY A 479 -16.47 3.27 -20.83
N ARG A 480 -17.28 3.07 -19.79
CA ARG A 480 -17.86 4.13 -18.96
C ARG A 480 -16.85 4.60 -17.89
N PRO A 481 -17.03 5.81 -17.34
CA PRO A 481 -16.26 6.25 -16.18
C PRO A 481 -16.45 5.30 -14.98
N VAL A 482 -15.38 5.01 -14.26
CA VAL A 482 -15.36 4.15 -13.08
C VAL A 482 -14.69 4.84 -11.89
N THR A 483 -15.04 4.36 -10.70
CA THR A 483 -14.28 4.60 -9.48
C THR A 483 -13.29 3.47 -9.27
N VAL A 484 -12.04 3.81 -8.98
CA VAL A 484 -10.94 2.84 -8.83
C VAL A 484 -10.04 3.27 -7.68
N ALA A 485 -9.79 2.36 -6.74
CA ALA A 485 -8.74 2.54 -5.77
C ALA A 485 -7.41 2.10 -6.40
N VAL A 486 -6.41 2.96 -6.32
CA VAL A 486 -5.08 2.71 -6.89
C VAL A 486 -3.99 2.96 -5.86
N GLU A 487 -2.87 2.29 -6.02
CA GLU A 487 -1.60 2.65 -5.40
C GLU A 487 -0.76 3.38 -6.45
N TRP A 488 -0.54 4.68 -6.28
CA TRP A 488 0.42 5.42 -7.09
C TRP A 488 1.83 4.98 -6.74
N THR A 489 2.67 4.78 -7.75
CA THR A 489 4.13 4.70 -7.63
C THR A 489 4.77 5.56 -8.74
N PRO A 490 6.09 5.85 -8.66
CA PRO A 490 6.80 6.53 -9.74
C PRO A 490 6.70 5.83 -11.12
N ASP A 491 6.43 4.53 -11.15
CA ASP A 491 6.36 3.74 -12.39
C ASP A 491 4.94 3.66 -12.99
N GLY A 492 3.92 4.12 -12.24
CA GLY A 492 2.53 4.20 -12.69
C GLY A 492 1.51 3.91 -11.60
N LEU A 493 0.23 3.98 -11.95
CA LEU A 493 -0.89 3.66 -11.07
C LEU A 493 -1.15 2.15 -11.05
N ARG A 494 -1.05 1.51 -9.89
CA ARG A 494 -1.44 0.11 -9.72
C ARG A 494 -2.91 0.03 -9.31
N PRO A 495 -3.82 -0.43 -10.19
CA PRO A 495 -5.21 -0.65 -9.80
C PRO A 495 -5.29 -1.75 -8.74
N LEU A 496 -6.09 -1.52 -7.70
CA LEU A 496 -6.28 -2.48 -6.62
C LEU A 496 -7.71 -3.00 -6.61
N THR A 497 -8.68 -2.09 -6.69
CA THR A 497 -10.10 -2.40 -6.63
C THR A 497 -10.92 -1.41 -7.44
N THR A 498 -12.08 -1.86 -7.91
CA THR A 498 -13.10 -1.02 -8.54
C THR A 498 -14.47 -1.45 -8.04
N TRP A 499 -15.52 -0.77 -8.48
CA TRP A 499 -16.90 -1.08 -8.15
C TRP A 499 -17.69 -1.31 -9.43
N ASP A 500 -18.55 -2.32 -9.43
CA ASP A 500 -19.44 -2.59 -10.56
C ASP A 500 -20.69 -1.70 -10.54
N GLU A 501 -21.59 -1.90 -11.51
CA GLU A 501 -22.82 -1.11 -11.63
C GLU A 501 -23.83 -1.34 -10.50
N ASN A 502 -23.64 -2.37 -9.67
CA ASN A 502 -24.42 -2.65 -8.47
C ASN A 502 -23.72 -2.10 -7.20
N ASP A 503 -22.66 -1.33 -7.35
CA ASP A 503 -21.77 -0.88 -6.27
C ASP A 503 -21.08 -2.04 -5.53
N GLU A 504 -20.95 -3.23 -6.13
CA GLU A 504 -20.19 -4.33 -5.55
C GLU A 504 -18.70 -4.17 -5.83
N VAL A 505 -17.87 -4.42 -4.81
CA VAL A 505 -16.42 -4.31 -4.94
C VAL A 505 -15.86 -5.45 -5.79
N VAL A 506 -14.99 -5.11 -6.72
CA VAL A 506 -14.26 -6.03 -7.60
C VAL A 506 -12.76 -5.89 -7.35
N VAL A 507 -12.10 -7.02 -7.07
CA VAL A 507 -10.63 -7.07 -6.88
C VAL A 507 -9.94 -7.17 -8.24
N LEU A 508 -9.01 -6.25 -8.50
CA LEU A 508 -8.32 -6.15 -9.79
C LEU A 508 -7.12 -7.09 -9.87
#